data_AF-A0A8X6GGI6-F1
#
_entry.id   AF-A0A8X6GGI6-F1
#
_cell.length_a   1.000
_cell.length_b   1.000
_cell.length_c   1.000
_cell.angle_alpha   90.00
_cell.angle_beta   90.00
_cell.angle_gamma   90.00
#
_symmetry.space_group_name_H-M   'P 1'
#
loop_
_entity.id
_entity.type
_entity.pdbx_description
1 polymer ?
#
loop_
_entity_poly.entity_id
_entity_poly.type
_entity_poly.pdbx_seq_one_letter_code
_entity_poly.pdbx_strand_id
1 'polypeptide(L)'
;MYIASLKLYFSSFSLEETSGGPITAHGNERSVTVRGLRPKTRYFFRVKCLNALGESQYGAEVAVTTLEERRYRDLGAKRKKHRTHK
;
A
#
# COMPACT_ATOMS: atom_id res chain seq x y z
N MET A 1 -18.35 -3.55 -22.76
CA MET A 1 -18.50 -4.01 -21.36
C MET A 1 -17.65 -3.10 -20.49
N TYR A 2 -18.23 -2.00 -19.98
CA TYR A 2 -17.48 -0.93 -19.31
C TYR A 2 -17.42 -1.19 -17.81
N ILE A 3 -16.25 -1.53 -17.29
CA ILE A 3 -15.99 -1.45 -15.85
C ILE A 3 -15.87 0.06 -15.57
N ALA A 4 -16.69 0.63 -14.68
CA ALA A 4 -16.72 2.08 -14.51
C ALA A 4 -15.68 2.57 -13.48
N SER A 5 -15.34 1.76 -12.49
CA SER A 5 -14.24 2.02 -11.56
C SER A 5 -13.92 0.78 -10.72
N LEU A 6 -12.68 0.72 -10.19
CA LEU A 6 -12.29 -0.24 -9.17
C LEU A 6 -12.25 0.46 -7.82
N LYS A 7 -12.85 -0.11 -6.78
CA LYS A 7 -12.70 0.37 -5.41
C LYS A 7 -11.78 -0.57 -4.64
N LEU A 8 -10.69 -0.01 -4.12
CA LEU A 8 -9.76 -0.67 -3.21
C LEU A 8 -10.13 -0.33 -1.77
N TYR A 9 -10.32 -1.35 -0.96
CA TYR A 9 -10.50 -1.24 0.50
C TYR A 9 -9.25 -1.77 1.16
N PHE A 10 -8.80 -1.09 2.21
CA PHE A 10 -7.71 -1.57 3.03
C PHE A 10 -8.01 -1.43 4.51
N SER A 11 -7.60 -2.40 5.31
CA SER A 11 -7.71 -2.36 6.77
C SER A 11 -6.38 -2.75 7.41
N SER A 12 -6.05 -2.12 8.52
CA SER A 12 -4.93 -2.55 9.38
C SER A 12 -5.48 -3.24 10.62
N PHE A 13 -4.83 -4.33 11.03
CA PHE A 13 -5.02 -4.89 12.37
C PHE A 13 -4.09 -4.13 13.33
N SER A 14 -4.44 -2.88 13.61
CA SER A 14 -3.84 -2.10 14.69
C SER A 14 -4.97 -1.76 15.64
N LEU A 15 -4.75 -1.90 16.95
CA LEU A 15 -5.74 -1.63 18.00
C LEU A 15 -6.24 -0.17 18.01
N GLU A 16 -5.69 0.67 17.15
CA GLU A 16 -6.07 2.07 16.93
C GLU A 16 -6.25 2.31 15.42
N GLU A 17 -7.52 2.48 15.04
CA GLU A 17 -8.05 3.01 13.78
C GLU A 17 -7.71 2.31 12.44
N THR A 18 -8.78 1.85 11.79
CA THR A 18 -8.85 1.57 10.35
C THR A 18 -8.71 2.87 9.57
N SER A 19 -7.48 3.38 9.37
CA SER A 19 -7.25 4.68 8.71
C SER A 19 -7.23 4.57 7.18
N GLY A 20 -8.31 4.08 6.58
CA GLY A 20 -8.37 3.86 5.14
C GLY A 20 -9.78 3.80 4.56
N GLY A 21 -10.31 4.95 4.15
CA GLY A 21 -11.51 4.99 3.32
C GLY A 21 -11.29 4.31 1.96
N PRO A 22 -12.37 3.93 1.25
CA PRO A 22 -12.26 3.30 -0.06
C PRO A 22 -11.55 4.22 -1.06
N ILE A 23 -10.52 3.71 -1.73
CA ILE A 23 -9.84 4.41 -2.81
C ILE A 23 -10.47 3.96 -4.12
N THR A 24 -10.90 4.92 -4.95
CA THR A 24 -11.53 4.63 -6.25
C THR A 24 -10.54 4.89 -7.37
N ALA A 25 -10.32 3.90 -8.22
CA ALA A 25 -9.54 3.96 -9.45
C ALA A 25 -10.46 4.02 -10.66
N HIS A 26 -10.01 4.62 -11.76
CA HIS A 26 -10.78 4.62 -12.99
C HIS A 26 -10.91 3.20 -13.57
N GLY A 27 -11.99 2.93 -14.31
CA GLY A 27 -12.31 1.59 -14.78
C GLY A 27 -11.32 0.95 -15.77
N ASN A 28 -10.39 1.73 -16.31
CA ASN A 28 -9.28 1.28 -17.16
C ASN A 28 -7.94 1.15 -16.40
N GLU A 29 -7.87 1.58 -15.14
CA GLU A 29 -6.69 1.45 -14.31
C GLU A 29 -6.63 0.06 -13.69
N ARG A 30 -5.45 -0.52 -13.60
CA ARG A 30 -5.21 -1.82 -12.94
C ARG A 30 -4.29 -1.71 -11.73
N SER A 31 -3.97 -0.47 -11.33
CA SER A 31 -3.01 -0.16 -10.27
C SER A 31 -3.44 1.09 -9.53
N VAL A 32 -3.29 1.09 -8.21
CA VAL A 32 -3.56 2.23 -7.33
C VAL A 32 -2.38 2.40 -6.38
N THR A 33 -1.96 3.65 -6.16
CA THR A 33 -0.93 3.96 -5.17
C THR A 33 -1.58 4.38 -3.86
N VAL A 34 -1.36 3.60 -2.79
CA VAL A 34 -1.80 3.94 -1.43
C VAL A 34 -0.64 4.61 -0.68
N ARG A 35 -0.88 5.81 -0.14
CA ARG A 35 0.13 6.63 0.56
C ARG A 35 -0.28 6.83 2.02
N GLY A 36 0.67 7.28 2.84
CA GLY A 36 0.42 7.60 4.26
C GLY A 36 0.22 6.36 5.14
N LEU A 37 0.65 5.17 4.68
CA LEU A 37 0.61 3.96 5.49
C LEU A 37 1.66 4.05 6.60
N ARG A 38 1.28 3.61 7.80
CA ARG A 38 2.18 3.55 8.96
C ARG A 38 3.30 2.54 8.68
N PRO A 39 4.57 2.82 9.05
CA PRO A 39 5.66 1.87 8.90
C PRO A 39 5.45 0.64 9.80
N LYS A 40 6.07 -0.48 9.46
CA LYS A 40 6.01 -1.74 10.22
C LYS A 40 4.58 -2.18 10.57
N THR A 41 3.63 -1.89 9.69
CA THR A 41 2.20 -2.14 9.93
C THR A 41 1.67 -3.09 8.86
N ARG A 42 0.88 -4.09 9.30
CA ARG A 42 0.24 -5.06 8.40
C ARG A 42 -1.10 -4.53 7.93
N TYR A 43 -1.28 -4.49 6.62
CA TYR A 43 -2.49 -4.07 5.93
C TYR A 43 -3.07 -5.22 5.11
N PHE A 44 -4.39 -5.30 5.06
CA PHE A 44 -5.18 -6.23 4.25
C PHE A 44 -5.88 -5.43 3.16
N PHE A 45 -5.76 -5.85 1.90
CA PHE A 45 -6.31 -5.18 0.73
C PHE A 45 -7.35 -6.07 0.06
N ARG A 46 -8.50 -5.49 -0.29
CA ARG A 46 -9.53 -6.13 -1.12
C ARG A 46 -9.99 -5.17 -2.21
N VAL A 47 -10.34 -5.71 -3.37
CA VAL A 47 -10.84 -4.93 -4.52
C VAL A 47 -12.28 -5.35 -4.83
N LYS A 48 -13.12 -4.39 -5.20
CA LYS A 48 -14.42 -4.66 -5.84
C LYS A 48 -14.62 -3.73 -7.03
N CYS A 49 -15.45 -4.14 -7.98
CA CYS A 49 -15.82 -3.34 -9.13
C CYS A 49 -17.04 -2.47 -8.76
N LEU A 50 -17.09 -1.24 -9.27
CA LEU A 50 -18.27 -0.39 -9.23
C LEU A 50 -18.68 -0.05 -10.68
N ASN A 51 -19.97 -0.18 -10.98
CA ASN A 51 -20.59 0.37 -12.18
C ASN A 51 -21.88 1.13 -11.82
N ALA A 52 -22.57 1.68 -12.83
CA ALA A 52 -23.83 2.40 -12.62
C ALA A 52 -24.96 1.55 -12.02
N LEU A 53 -24.86 0.22 -12.11
CA LEU A 53 -25.83 -0.74 -11.56
C LEU A 53 -25.50 -1.13 -10.11
N GLY A 54 -24.28 -0.84 -9.64
CA GLY A 54 -23.88 -1.11 -8.27
C GLY A 54 -22.47 -1.69 -8.13
N GLU A 55 -22.23 -2.29 -6.97
CA GLU A 55 -20.94 -2.84 -6.56
C GLU A 55 -20.90 -4.36 -6.73
N SER A 56 -19.77 -4.90 -7.14
CA SER A 56 -19.52 -6.34 -7.12
C SER A 56 -19.23 -6.85 -5.72
N GLN A 57 -19.18 -8.17 -5.58
CA GLN A 57 -18.53 -8.80 -4.43
C GLN A 57 -17.04 -8.44 -4.39
N TYR A 58 -16.45 -8.53 -3.19
CA TYR A 58 -15.00 -8.39 -3.02
C TYR A 58 -14.26 -9.55 -3.69
N GLY A 59 -13.15 -9.23 -4.33
CA GLY A 59 -12.16 -10.22 -4.77
C GLY A 59 -11.33 -10.78 -3.61
N ALA A 60 -10.31 -11.55 -3.96
CA ALA A 60 -9.39 -12.14 -3.00
C ALA A 60 -8.69 -11.07 -2.13
N GLU A 61 -8.50 -11.40 -0.86
CA GLU A 61 -7.75 -10.55 0.07
C GLU A 61 -6.25 -10.77 -0.06
N VAL A 62 -5.49 -9.67 -0.02
CA VAL A 62 -4.03 -9.70 -0.03
C VAL A 62 -3.51 -9.00 1.22
N ALA A 63 -2.61 -9.63 1.96
CA ALA A 63 -1.96 -9.03 3.13
C ALA A 63 -0.55 -8.55 2.78
N VAL A 64 -0.22 -7.32 3.18
CA VAL A 64 1.11 -6.70 2.97
C VAL A 64 1.55 -6.01 4.25
N THR A 65 2.81 -6.18 4.62
CA THR A 65 3.42 -5.46 5.75
C THR A 65 4.33 -4.36 5.20
N THR A 66 4.13 -3.13 5.65
CA THR A 66 5.01 -2.01 5.28
C THR A 66 6.38 -2.16 5.91
N LEU A 67 7.40 -1.64 5.22
CA LEU A 67 8.76 -1.59 5.76
C LEU A 67 8.84 -0.66 6.97
N GLU A 68 9.91 -0.80 7.75
CA GLU A 68 10.25 0.19 8.77
C GLU A 68 10.58 1.54 8.10
N GLU A 69 10.30 2.64 8.80
CA GLU A 69 10.68 3.97 8.36
C GLU A 69 12.19 4.00 8.08
N ARG A 70 12.61 4.57 6.94
CA ARG A 70 14.04 4.71 6.68
C ARG A 70 14.63 5.64 7.72
N ARG A 71 15.35 5.07 8.69
CA ARG A 71 16.20 5.86 9.56
C ARG A 71 17.37 6.36 8.73
N TYR A 72 17.59 7.67 8.75
CA TYR A 72 18.72 8.31 8.09
C TYR A 72 20.09 7.68 8.48
N ARG A 73 20.18 7.05 9.66
CA ARG A 73 21.38 6.34 10.13
C ARG A 73 21.79 5.14 9.28
N ASP A 74 20.87 4.47 8.60
CA ASP A 74 21.17 3.28 7.80
C ASP A 74 21.70 3.62 6.39
N LEU A 75 21.56 4.87 5.96
CA LEU A 75 22.05 5.35 4.65
C LEU A 75 23.54 5.78 4.68
N GLY A 76 24.18 5.83 5.85
CA GLY A 76 25.54 6.35 6.03
C GLY A 76 26.71 5.35 5.92
N ALA A 77 26.45 4.03 5.80
CA ALA A 77 27.48 3.01 5.98
C ALA A 77 28.29 2.63 4.72
N LYS A 78 28.52 3.57 3.79
CA LYS A 78 29.51 3.44 2.71
C LYS A 78 30.60 4.51 2.79
N ARG A 79 31.35 4.52 3.90
CA ARG A 79 32.68 5.13 3.98
C ARG A 79 33.70 4.10 4.45
N LYS A 80 34.08 3.15 3.59
CA LYS A 80 35.35 2.43 3.78
C LYS A 80 36.46 3.19 3.08
N LYS A 81 37.11 4.06 3.87
CA LYS A 81 38.46 4.58 3.63
C LYS A 81 39.36 3.39 3.26
N HIS A 82 39.89 3.35 2.04
CA HIS A 82 41.05 2.51 1.77
C HIS A 82 42.29 3.23 2.27
N ARG A 83 43.04 2.48 3.10
CA ARG A 83 44.19 2.88 3.90
C ARG A 83 45.34 3.34 3.02
N THR A 84 46.01 4.39 3.47
CA THR A 84 47.42 4.65 3.21
C THR A 84 48.26 3.42 3.52
N HIS A 85 49.18 3.07 2.62
CA HIS A 85 50.35 2.27 3.01
C HIS A 85 51.61 2.79 2.31
N LYS A 86 52.47 3.34 3.17
CA LYS A 86 53.93 3.44 3.15
C LYS A 86 54.63 4.07 1.95
#